data_AF-A0A968RTE2-F1
#
_entry.id   AF-A0A968RTE2-F1
#
_cell.length_a   1.000
_cell.length_b   1.000
_cell.length_c   1.000
_cell.angle_alpha   90.00
_cell.angle_beta   90.00
_cell.angle_gamma   90.00
#
_symmetry.space_group_name_H-M   'P 1'
#
loop_
_entity.id
_entity.type
_entity.pdbx_description
1 polymer ?
#
loop_
_entity_poly.entity_id
_entity_poly.type
_entity_poly.pdbx_seq_one_letter_code
_entity_poly.pdbx_strand_id
1 'polypeptide(L)' 'MLDMIAQPEVSPSSSQLDIDELNAIFTPMTYEERIAHLYDFFPEEEVMVTSSFGTKSVFLLYLLHKIQPTQKILLY' A
#
# COMPACT_ATOMS: atom_id res chain seq x y z
N MET A 1 29.95 27.06 -10.48
CA MET A 1 28.97 26.65 -11.49
C MET A 1 29.02 25.12 -11.51
N LEU A 2 28.11 24.49 -10.77
CA LEU A 2 26.93 23.77 -11.30
C LEU A 2 27.39 22.39 -11.85
N ASP A 3 27.08 21.23 -11.27
CA ASP A 3 25.96 20.86 -10.42
C ASP A 3 26.30 19.72 -9.46
N MET A 4 25.79 19.86 -8.23
CA MET A 4 25.51 18.76 -7.33
C MET A 4 24.54 17.80 -8.02
N ILE A 5 25.01 16.62 -8.40
CA ILE A 5 24.09 15.52 -8.66
C ILE A 5 23.66 15.02 -7.29
N ALA A 6 22.62 15.65 -6.75
CA ALA A 6 21.88 15.13 -5.62
C ALA A 6 21.60 13.65 -5.90
N GLN A 7 22.11 12.78 -5.02
CA GLN A 7 21.62 11.42 -4.92
C GLN A 7 20.09 11.50 -4.85
N PRO A 8 19.32 10.68 -5.58
CA PRO A 8 17.88 10.66 -5.36
C PRO A 8 17.69 10.35 -3.88
N GLU A 9 17.05 11.29 -3.17
CA GLU A 9 16.76 11.21 -1.75
C GLU A 9 16.16 9.83 -1.48
N VAL A 10 16.93 8.96 -0.83
CA VAL A 10 16.42 7.73 -0.26
C VAL A 10 15.50 8.18 0.85
N SER A 11 14.21 8.34 0.54
CA SER A 11 13.15 8.35 1.55
C SER A 11 13.40 7.16 2.46
N PRO A 12 13.36 7.31 3.79
CA PRO A 12 13.79 6.26 4.73
C PRO A 12 13.10 4.96 4.32
N SER A 13 13.85 4.06 3.68
CA SER A 13 13.28 2.90 3.02
C SER A 13 12.63 2.06 4.11
N SER A 14 11.38 1.67 3.91
CA SER A 14 10.72 0.55 4.59
C SER A 14 11.75 -0.52 4.95
N SER A 15 12.20 -0.47 6.20
CA SER A 15 13.40 -1.15 6.63
C SER A 15 13.17 -2.66 6.57
N GLN A 16 13.78 -3.32 5.58
CA GLN A 16 14.03 -4.77 5.48
C GLN A 16 12.83 -5.68 5.84
N LEU A 17 11.65 -5.43 5.28
CA LEU A 17 10.57 -6.41 5.38
C LEU A 17 10.85 -7.56 4.39
N ASP A 18 11.10 -8.74 4.93
CA ASP A 18 11.29 -9.96 4.14
C ASP A 18 9.93 -10.46 3.61
N ILE A 19 9.87 -10.78 2.31
CA ILE A 19 8.62 -11.18 1.65
C ILE A 19 8.09 -12.52 2.21
N ASP A 20 8.97 -13.45 2.59
CA ASP A 20 8.54 -14.73 3.14
C ASP A 20 7.96 -14.55 4.56
N GLU A 21 8.54 -13.64 5.36
CA GLU A 21 7.98 -13.24 6.66
C GLU A 21 6.62 -12.57 6.52
N LEU A 22 6.47 -11.61 5.60
CA LEU A 22 5.18 -10.98 5.32
C LEU A 22 4.15 -12.01 4.87
N ASN A 23 4.53 -12.93 3.97
CA ASN A 23 3.62 -13.99 3.53
C ASN A 23 3.18 -14.89 4.69
N ALA A 24 4.08 -15.22 5.62
CA ALA A 24 3.74 -16.00 6.81
C ALA A 24 2.73 -15.26 7.72
N ILE A 25 2.87 -13.94 7.86
CA ILE A 25 1.95 -13.09 8.63
C ILE A 25 0.58 -12.99 7.96
N PHE A 26 0.54 -12.65 6.67
CA PHE A 26 -0.71 -12.33 5.96
C PHE A 26 -1.48 -13.58 5.49
N THR A 27 -0.82 -14.72 5.24
CA THR A 27 -1.49 -15.94 4.73
C THR A 27 -2.67 -16.42 5.57
N PRO A 28 -2.58 -16.55 6.91
CA PRO A 28 -3.69 -17.04 7.72
C PRO A 28 -4.84 -16.02 7.87
N MET A 29 -4.64 -14.76 7.49
CA MET A 29 -5.62 -13.70 7.66
C MET A 29 -6.71 -13.71 6.59
N THR A 30 -7.91 -13.31 6.97
CA THR A 30 -9.02 -12.96 6.05
C THR A 30 -8.64 -11.77 5.18
N TYR A 31 -9.37 -11.56 4.09
CA TYR A 31 -9.05 -10.47 3.16
C TYR A 31 -9.27 -9.08 3.79
N GLU A 32 -10.24 -8.92 4.70
CA GLU A 32 -10.42 -7.68 5.47
C GLU A 32 -9.25 -7.42 6.42
N GLU A 33 -8.83 -8.42 7.18
CA GLU A 33 -7.70 -8.32 8.11
C GLU A 33 -6.42 -7.97 7.38
N ARG A 34 -6.16 -8.56 6.21
CA ARG A 34 -4.99 -8.24 5.39
C ARG A 34 -4.92 -6.76 5.01
N ILE A 35 -6.06 -6.18 4.60
CA ILE A 35 -6.10 -4.77 4.18
C ILE A 35 -5.94 -3.85 5.39
N ALA A 36 -6.55 -4.17 6.53
CA ALA A 36 -6.38 -3.39 7.75
C ALA A 36 -4.92 -3.44 8.24
N HIS A 37 -4.34 -4.64 8.31
CA HIS A 37 -2.99 -4.85 8.82
C HIS A 37 -1.92 -4.31 7.86
N LEU A 38 -2.20 -4.16 6.56
CA LEU A 38 -1.31 -3.50 5.61
C LEU A 38 -0.89 -2.10 6.07
N TYR A 39 -1.84 -1.34 6.64
CA TYR A 39 -1.59 0.03 7.11
C TYR A 39 -0.78 0.10 8.42
N ASP A 40 -0.56 -1.03 9.10
CA ASP A 40 0.38 -1.10 10.23
C ASP A 40 1.83 -1.16 9.76
N PHE A 41 2.08 -1.63 8.53
CA PHE A 41 3.42 -1.72 7.93
C PHE A 41 3.75 -0.54 7.02
N PHE A 42 2.74 0.01 6.35
CA PHE A 42 2.90 1.07 5.36
C PHE A 42 1.99 2.25 5.70
N PRO A 43 2.54 3.44 6.01
CA PRO A 43 1.76 4.66 6.13
C PRO A 43 0.89 4.89 4.89
N GLU A 44 -0.28 5.50 5.06
CA GLU A 44 -1.25 5.73 3.98
C GLU A 44 -0.62 6.45 2.77
N GLU A 45 0.25 7.42 3.04
CA GLU A 45 0.98 8.19 2.04
C GLU A 45 1.96 7.37 1.18
N GLU A 46 2.38 6.19 1.67
CA GLU A 46 3.23 5.24 0.95
C GLU A 46 2.41 4.19 0.17
N VAL A 47 1.09 4.14 0.38
CA VAL A 47 0.20 3.18 -0.29
C VAL A 47 -0.48 3.83 -1.49
N MET A 48 -0.14 3.37 -2.70
CA MET A 48 -0.81 3.77 -3.93
C MET A 48 -1.83 2.73 -4.39
N VAL A 49 -3.12 3.08 -4.38
CA VAL A 49 -4.19 2.21 -4.89
C VAL A 49 -4.56 2.60 -6.31
N THR A 50 -4.49 1.62 -7.23
CA THR A 50 -4.88 1.78 -8.63
C THR A 50 -6.01 0.82 -9.01
N SER A 51 -6.94 1.27 -9.85
CA SER A 51 -8.02 0.42 -10.35
C SER A 51 -8.42 0.78 -11.78
N SER A 52 -8.51 -0.22 -12.65
CA SER A 52 -9.10 -0.13 -13.98
C SER A 52 -10.64 -0.20 -13.98
N PHE A 53 -11.26 -0.12 -12.80
CA PHE A 53 -12.71 -0.09 -12.60
C PHE A 53 -13.48 -1.31 -13.16
N GLY A 54 -12.84 -2.48 -13.21
CA GLY A 54 -13.52 -3.74 -13.56
C GLY A 54 -14.56 -4.17 -12.52
N THR A 55 -15.51 -5.03 -12.89
CA THR A 55 -16.65 -5.44 -12.04
C THR A 55 -16.25 -5.97 -10.65
N LYS A 56 -15.09 -6.62 -10.53
CA LYS A 56 -14.58 -7.15 -9.25
C LYS A 56 -13.94 -6.09 -8.35
N SER A 57 -13.50 -4.96 -8.92
CA SER A 57 -12.80 -3.91 -8.18
C SER A 57 -13.72 -3.12 -7.26
N VAL A 58 -15.02 -3.01 -7.59
CA VAL A 58 -16.00 -2.26 -6.78
C VAL A 58 -16.07 -2.78 -5.35
N PHE A 59 -16.02 -4.11 -5.15
CA PHE A 59 -16.03 -4.70 -3.83
C PHE A 59 -14.75 -4.35 -3.04
N LEU A 60 -13.58 -4.40 -3.69
CA LEU A 60 -12.31 -4.00 -3.08
C LEU A 60 -12.28 -2.52 -2.71
N LEU A 61 -12.78 -1.64 -3.60
CA LEU A 61 -12.87 -0.21 -3.34
C LEU A 61 -13.81 0.10 -2.18
N TYR A 62 -14.96 -0.59 -2.12
CA TYR A 62 -15.87 -0.51 -0.99
C TYR A 62 -15.18 -0.93 0.32
N LEU A 63 -14.44 -2.03 0.29
CA LEU A 63 -13.75 -2.55 1.46
C LEU A 63 -12.62 -1.61 1.94
N LEU A 64 -11.79 -1.11 1.01
CA LEU A 64 -10.76 -0.12 1.29
C LEU A 64 -11.36 1.14 1.92
N HIS A 65 -12.47 1.65 1.37
CA HIS A 65 -13.14 2.83 1.91
C HIS A 65 -13.66 2.62 3.34
N LYS A 66 -14.04 1.40 3.73
CA LYS A 66 -14.45 1.10 5.12
C LYS A 66 -13.27 1.06 6.08
N ILE A 67 -12.11 0.60 5.62
CA ILE A 67 -10.93 0.37 6.45
C ILE A 67 -10.11 1.66 6.58
N GLN A 68 -9.77 2.28 5.45
CA GLN A 68 -9.01 3.53 5.39
C GLN A 68 -9.74 4.55 4.50
N PRO A 69 -10.74 5.27 5.03
CA PRO A 69 -11.60 6.16 4.24
C PRO A 69 -10.87 7.32 3.54
N THR A 70 -9.71 7.70 4.07
CA THR A 70 -8.87 8.80 3.56
C THR A 70 -7.99 8.39 2.37
N GLN A 71 -7.79 7.08 2.16
CA GLN A 71 -6.94 6.54 1.10
C GLN A 71 -7.36 7.08 -0.28
N LYS A 72 -6.40 7.70 -0.98
CA LYS A 72 -6.61 8.17 -2.35
C LYS A 72 -6.61 7.00 -3.32
N ILE A 73 -7.59 7.02 -4.23
CA ILE A 73 -7.76 6.01 -5.28
C ILE A 73 -7.45 6.65 -6.64
N LEU A 74 -6.57 6.03 -7.41
CA LEU A 74 -6.27 6.42 -8.80
C LEU A 74 -7.04 5.51 -9.76
N LEU A 75 -7.90 6.11 -10.58
CA LEU A 75 -8.66 5.45 -11.64
C LEU A 75 -8.01 5.76 -12.99
N TYR A 76 -7.90 4.76 -13.86
CA TYR A 76 -7.35 4.90 -15.21
C TYR A 76 -8.17 4.14 -16.25
#